data_AF-A0A4Y4AZN7-F1
#
_entry.id   AF-A0A4Y4AZN7-F1
#
_cell.length_a   1.000
_cell.length_b   1.000
_cell.length_c   1.000
_cell.angle_alpha   90.00
_cell.angle_beta   90.00
_cell.angle_gamma   90.00
#
_symmetry.space_group_name_H-M   'P 1'
#
loop_
_entity.id
_entity.type
_entity.pdbx_description
1 polymer ?
#
loop_
_entity_poly.entity_id
_entity_poly.type
_entity_poly.pdbx_seq_one_letter_code
_entity_poly.pdbx_strand_id
1 'polypeptide(L)'
;MTKNYCKAACLAIGMLLFSCASEDIMEEAPKQTNATATNNTSEMSRNPTPKTPVSTLKTWNFNDLNEWEDATQVGVPNYFAENGILKMFTNANTWDRTKVKSVATYATGTYSWRVYVPEMGVGDCASIGAFLYNDDTHELDFEIGYGNEAIRQELNAASDELIVYMTSQGNPFYSFQHKIKRAQWYTLSITLALNNKKKYVATWKIDNQILTTKTLTYGTQTKFKIFCSVENLSFIGDHIPTTQNYALFDWVEFK
;
A
#
# COMPACT_ATOMS: atom_id res chain seq x y z
N MET A 1 21.58 50.82 -15.13
CA MET A 1 21.03 50.29 -13.87
C MET A 1 21.15 48.77 -13.89
N THR A 2 21.58 48.24 -12.77
CA THR A 2 22.33 46.99 -12.57
C THR A 2 21.41 45.78 -12.46
N LYS A 3 21.79 44.65 -13.08
CA LYS A 3 21.23 43.31 -12.82
C LYS A 3 21.59 42.86 -11.41
N ASN A 4 20.70 42.14 -10.72
CA ASN A 4 21.09 41.17 -9.69
C ASN A 4 20.11 39.98 -9.65
N TYR A 5 20.69 38.80 -9.81
CA TYR A 5 20.11 37.48 -9.57
C TYR A 5 20.37 37.04 -8.12
N CYS A 6 19.54 36.11 -7.63
CA CYS A 6 19.73 35.14 -6.52
C CYS A 6 18.54 35.20 -5.55
N LYS A 7 17.96 34.12 -5.03
CA LYS A 7 18.15 32.65 -5.15
C LYS A 7 16.83 32.06 -4.61
N ALA A 8 16.21 31.15 -5.35
CA ALA A 8 15.10 30.36 -4.81
C ALA A 8 15.68 29.35 -3.81
N ALA A 9 15.30 29.45 -2.54
CA ALA A 9 15.57 28.44 -1.54
C ALA A 9 14.51 27.34 -1.68
N CYS A 10 14.90 26.18 -2.19
CA CYS A 10 14.11 24.96 -2.06
C CYS A 10 14.17 24.51 -0.60
N LEU A 11 13.08 24.70 0.15
CA LEU A 11 12.88 24.04 1.42
C LEU A 11 12.30 22.65 1.12
N ALA A 12 13.16 21.63 1.15
CA ALA A 12 12.71 20.25 1.23
C ALA A 12 12.29 20.00 2.69
N ILE A 13 11.00 20.16 2.99
CA ILE A 13 10.42 19.71 4.25
C ILE A 13 10.19 18.21 4.08
N GLY A 14 11.11 17.40 4.63
CA GLY A 14 10.86 15.98 4.83
C GLY A 14 9.71 15.84 5.82
N MET A 15 8.53 15.43 5.34
CA MET A 15 7.48 14.91 6.19
C MET A 15 7.99 13.61 6.81
N LEU A 16 8.46 13.71 8.05
CA LEU A 16 8.56 12.57 8.96
C LEU A 16 7.14 12.13 9.29
N LEU A 17 6.66 11.10 8.59
CA LEU A 17 5.52 10.33 9.07
C LEU A 17 6.00 9.62 10.35
N PHE A 18 5.58 10.15 11.50
CA PHE A 18 5.76 9.50 12.78
C PHE A 18 4.89 8.24 12.79
N SER A 19 5.49 7.08 12.47
CA SER A 19 4.98 5.80 12.96
C SER A 19 5.17 5.81 14.48
N CYS A 20 4.09 5.79 15.24
CA CYS A 20 4.12 5.57 16.68
C CYS A 20 4.53 4.12 16.95
N ALA A 21 5.83 3.87 17.07
CA ALA A 21 6.36 2.65 17.64
C ALA A 21 6.05 2.59 19.14
N SER A 22 5.37 1.54 19.58
CA SER A 22 5.26 1.18 20.99
C SER A 22 6.60 0.58 21.45
N GLU A 23 7.30 1.28 22.33
CA GLU A 23 8.37 0.73 23.17
C GLU A 23 7.72 0.04 24.37
N ASP A 24 7.97 -1.27 24.55
CA ASP A 24 8.44 -1.81 25.83
C ASP A 24 8.90 -3.28 25.70
N ILE A 25 10.23 -3.45 25.72
CA ILE A 25 11.07 -4.38 26.51
C ILE A 25 10.56 -5.82 26.77
N MET A 26 11.33 -6.83 26.33
CA MET A 26 12.15 -7.71 27.19
C MET A 26 12.80 -8.85 26.38
N GLU A 27 14.09 -9.01 26.67
CA GLU A 27 15.09 -9.91 26.14
C GLU A 27 14.97 -11.30 26.77
N GLU A 28 15.06 -12.39 25.98
CA GLU A 28 15.53 -13.67 26.52
C GLU A 28 16.34 -14.47 25.47
N ALA A 29 17.55 -14.83 25.87
CA ALA A 29 18.59 -15.50 25.07
C ALA A 29 18.43 -17.04 25.08
N PRO A 30 19.18 -17.79 24.25
CA PRO A 30 18.77 -19.09 23.73
C PRO A 30 19.24 -20.29 24.57
N LYS A 31 18.49 -21.40 24.52
CA LYS A 31 18.96 -22.72 24.97
C LYS A 31 19.40 -23.59 23.79
N GLN A 32 20.71 -23.84 23.73
CA GLN A 32 21.31 -24.94 22.98
C GLN A 32 20.90 -26.28 23.60
N THR A 33 20.58 -27.27 22.75
CA THR A 33 20.88 -28.67 23.03
C THR A 33 21.35 -29.36 21.76
N ASN A 34 22.51 -29.99 21.87
CA ASN A 34 23.12 -30.86 20.86
C ASN A 34 22.41 -32.23 20.85
N ALA A 35 22.15 -32.77 19.66
CA ALA A 35 22.03 -34.22 19.47
C ALA A 35 22.57 -34.61 18.09
N THR A 36 23.70 -35.31 18.13
CA THR A 36 24.38 -35.95 17.00
C THR A 36 23.62 -37.23 16.61
N ALA A 37 23.32 -37.41 15.32
CA ALA A 37 23.09 -38.74 14.76
C ALA A 37 23.44 -38.74 13.27
N THR A 38 24.51 -39.47 12.97
CA THR A 38 24.95 -39.91 11.64
C THR A 38 23.86 -40.70 10.92
N ASN A 39 23.76 -40.54 9.60
CA ASN A 39 23.59 -41.67 8.69
C ASN A 39 23.94 -41.28 7.25
N ASN A 40 24.97 -41.96 6.73
CA ASN A 40 25.30 -42.04 5.32
C ASN A 40 24.21 -42.84 4.59
N THR A 41 23.70 -42.32 3.48
CA THR A 41 23.25 -43.14 2.34
C THR A 41 23.48 -42.35 1.06
N SER A 42 24.19 -43.00 0.14
CA SER A 42 24.52 -42.55 -1.20
C SER A 42 23.42 -42.91 -2.20
N GLU A 43 23.39 -42.14 -3.30
CA GLU A 43 22.81 -42.43 -4.62
C GLU A 43 21.28 -42.33 -4.82
N MET A 44 20.84 -41.28 -5.52
CA MET A 44 20.72 -41.30 -6.99
C MET A 44 20.23 -39.94 -7.49
N SER A 45 21.01 -39.37 -8.41
CA SER A 45 20.66 -38.19 -9.19
C SER A 45 19.37 -38.41 -9.96
N ARG A 46 18.32 -37.64 -9.65
CA ARG A 46 17.20 -37.39 -10.56
C ARG A 46 17.33 -35.95 -11.04
N ASN A 47 17.61 -35.79 -12.32
CA ASN A 47 17.55 -34.50 -13.00
C ASN A 47 16.19 -33.84 -12.71
N PRO A 48 16.16 -32.63 -12.12
CA PRO A 48 14.90 -31.89 -12.01
C PRO A 48 14.50 -31.44 -13.41
N THR A 49 13.39 -32.00 -13.90
CA THR A 49 12.64 -31.44 -15.03
C THR A 49 12.38 -29.95 -14.73
N PRO A 50 12.58 -29.03 -15.69
CA PRO A 50 12.26 -27.62 -15.46
C PRO A 50 10.79 -27.51 -15.11
N LYS A 51 10.48 -27.26 -13.84
CA LYS A 51 9.12 -26.88 -13.44
C LYS A 51 8.87 -25.53 -14.06
N THR A 52 8.06 -25.48 -15.10
CA THR A 52 7.41 -24.25 -15.55
C THR A 52 6.90 -23.53 -14.31
N PRO A 53 7.24 -22.24 -14.08
CA PRO A 53 6.74 -21.55 -12.91
C PRO A 53 5.21 -21.59 -12.97
N VAL A 54 4.59 -22.22 -11.98
CA VAL A 54 3.14 -22.13 -11.81
C VAL A 54 2.87 -20.67 -11.46
N SER A 55 2.34 -19.91 -12.43
CA SER A 55 1.80 -18.58 -12.16
C SER A 55 0.66 -18.77 -11.18
N THR A 56 0.81 -18.21 -9.97
CA THR A 56 -0.21 -18.31 -8.93
C THR A 56 -1.18 -17.15 -9.12
N LEU A 57 -2.06 -17.29 -10.10
CA LEU A 57 -3.17 -16.34 -10.28
C LEU A 57 -4.14 -16.49 -9.11
N LYS A 58 -4.39 -15.40 -8.38
CA LYS A 58 -5.46 -15.31 -7.39
C LYS A 58 -6.29 -14.06 -7.65
N THR A 59 -7.61 -14.21 -7.63
CA THR A 59 -8.57 -13.11 -7.74
C THR A 59 -9.60 -13.26 -6.63
N TRP A 60 -9.81 -12.20 -5.85
CA TRP A 60 -10.82 -12.11 -4.81
C TRP A 60 -11.89 -11.13 -5.26
N ASN A 61 -13.10 -11.64 -5.52
CA ASN A 61 -14.27 -10.84 -5.90
C ASN A 61 -15.21 -10.61 -4.71
N PHE A 62 -14.69 -10.62 -3.47
CA PHE A 62 -15.41 -10.35 -2.23
C PHE A 62 -16.82 -10.98 -2.07
N ASN A 63 -17.01 -12.20 -2.57
CA ASN A 63 -18.18 -13.02 -2.22
C ASN A 63 -18.11 -13.54 -0.78
N ASP A 64 -16.90 -13.61 -0.24
CA ASP A 64 -16.57 -13.90 1.14
C ASP A 64 -15.23 -13.24 1.51
N LEU A 65 -14.85 -13.36 2.79
CA LEU A 65 -13.59 -12.84 3.33
C LEU A 65 -12.68 -13.95 3.89
N ASN A 66 -12.81 -15.19 3.41
CA ASN A 66 -12.12 -16.35 4.00
C ASN A 66 -10.58 -16.28 3.91
N GLU A 67 -10.05 -15.58 2.89
CA GLU A 67 -8.61 -15.35 2.74
C GLU A 67 -8.17 -13.96 3.23
N TRP A 68 -9.03 -13.29 4.01
CA TRP A 68 -8.81 -11.96 4.55
C TRP A 68 -8.95 -11.96 6.08
N GLU A 69 -8.21 -11.09 6.74
CA GLU A 69 -8.26 -10.84 8.18
C GLU A 69 -8.55 -9.37 8.43
N ASP A 70 -9.32 -9.07 9.47
CA ASP A 70 -9.42 -7.71 9.99
C ASP A 70 -8.02 -7.21 10.39
N ALA A 71 -7.74 -5.96 10.05
CA ALA A 71 -6.52 -5.27 10.42
C ALA A 71 -6.80 -3.84 10.86
N THR A 72 -8.04 -3.57 11.29
CA THR A 72 -8.46 -2.26 11.79
C THR A 72 -7.56 -1.84 12.95
N GLN A 73 -6.95 -0.66 12.85
CA GLN A 73 -5.97 -0.17 13.84
C GLN A 73 -6.59 0.76 14.87
N VAL A 74 -7.55 1.58 14.45
CA VAL A 74 -8.23 2.56 15.30
C VAL A 74 -9.73 2.50 14.97
N GLY A 75 -10.56 2.54 16.01
CA GLY A 75 -12.00 2.40 15.87
C GLY A 75 -12.45 0.93 15.89
N VAL A 76 -13.53 0.65 15.19
CA VAL A 76 -14.09 -0.69 15.01
C VAL A 76 -14.11 -1.06 13.52
N PRO A 77 -14.19 -2.36 13.18
CA PRO A 77 -14.33 -2.78 11.78
C PRO A 77 -15.56 -2.17 11.11
N ASN A 78 -15.35 -1.19 10.24
CA ASN A 78 -16.40 -0.52 9.46
C ASN A 78 -16.39 -1.00 8.00
N TYR A 79 -16.55 -2.30 7.80
CA TYR A 79 -16.62 -2.89 6.47
C TYR A 79 -17.60 -4.05 6.42
N PHE A 80 -18.04 -4.37 5.21
CA PHE A 80 -18.79 -5.58 4.91
C PHE A 80 -18.57 -5.97 3.45
N ALA A 81 -18.64 -7.27 3.18
CA ALA A 81 -18.60 -7.83 1.83
C ALA A 81 -20.00 -8.32 1.46
N GLU A 82 -20.59 -7.75 0.41
CA GLU A 82 -21.93 -8.11 -0.05
C GLU A 82 -22.02 -8.01 -1.57
N ASN A 83 -22.68 -8.98 -2.22
CA ASN A 83 -22.88 -9.00 -3.67
C ASN A 83 -21.58 -8.84 -4.49
N GLY A 84 -20.48 -9.41 -3.98
CA GLY A 84 -19.18 -9.36 -4.62
C GLY A 84 -18.42 -8.04 -4.43
N ILE A 85 -18.87 -7.16 -3.53
CA ILE A 85 -18.23 -5.86 -3.28
C ILE A 85 -17.73 -5.75 -1.83
N LEU A 86 -16.43 -5.46 -1.72
CA LEU A 86 -15.70 -4.78 -0.65
C LEU A 86 -16.22 -3.38 -0.28
N LYS A 87 -17.20 -3.19 0.61
CA LYS A 87 -17.51 -1.83 1.11
C LYS A 87 -16.79 -1.54 2.43
N MET A 88 -16.07 -0.43 2.49
CA MET A 88 -15.35 0.05 3.69
C MET A 88 -15.64 1.52 3.90
N PHE A 89 -15.67 1.98 5.16
CA PHE A 89 -15.93 3.38 5.50
C PHE A 89 -15.26 3.80 6.81
N THR A 90 -15.22 5.12 7.04
CA THR A 90 -14.83 5.76 8.30
C THR A 90 -15.90 6.74 8.73
N ASN A 91 -16.13 6.85 10.04
CA ASN A 91 -17.19 7.71 10.56
C ASN A 91 -16.72 9.18 10.66
N ALA A 92 -17.69 10.10 10.58
CA ALA A 92 -17.45 11.52 10.82
C ALA A 92 -16.89 11.78 12.22
N ASN A 93 -15.98 12.74 12.35
CA ASN A 93 -15.34 13.19 13.57
C ASN A 93 -14.58 12.09 14.32
N THR A 94 -14.04 11.10 13.59
CA THR A 94 -13.22 10.02 14.14
C THR A 94 -11.84 9.97 13.48
N TRP A 95 -10.95 9.17 14.05
CA TRP A 95 -9.70 8.74 13.42
C TRP A 95 -9.75 7.26 13.04
N ASP A 96 -10.93 6.78 12.61
CA ASP A 96 -11.12 5.38 12.22
C ASP A 96 -10.08 4.97 11.17
N ARG A 97 -9.47 3.79 11.35
CA ARG A 97 -8.50 3.20 10.42
C ARG A 97 -8.92 1.79 10.08
N THR A 98 -9.97 1.70 9.25
CA THR A 98 -10.63 0.46 8.84
C THR A 98 -9.80 -0.26 7.78
N LYS A 99 -9.39 -1.51 8.04
CA LYS A 99 -8.53 -2.26 7.12
C LYS A 99 -8.86 -3.75 7.10
N VAL A 100 -8.64 -4.37 5.95
CA VAL A 100 -8.51 -5.83 5.82
C VAL A 100 -7.20 -6.17 5.13
N LYS A 101 -6.63 -7.33 5.47
CA LYS A 101 -5.37 -7.81 4.88
C LYS A 101 -5.47 -9.27 4.45
N SER A 102 -4.69 -9.68 3.46
CA SER A 102 -4.63 -11.08 3.03
C SER A 102 -4.05 -12.00 4.12
N VAL A 103 -4.54 -13.24 4.23
CA VAL A 103 -3.95 -14.26 5.12
C VAL A 103 -2.58 -14.72 4.60
N ALA A 104 -2.41 -14.84 3.28
CA ALA A 104 -1.14 -15.21 2.68
C ALA A 104 -0.24 -13.99 2.41
N THR A 105 1.06 -14.25 2.22
CA THR A 105 2.04 -13.26 1.76
C THR A 105 2.58 -13.61 0.38
N TYR A 106 2.98 -12.57 -0.36
CA TYR A 106 3.32 -12.64 -1.78
C TYR A 106 4.63 -11.90 -2.07
N ALA A 107 5.24 -12.16 -3.22
CA ALA A 107 6.56 -11.64 -3.57
C ALA A 107 6.55 -10.92 -4.92
N THR A 108 7.33 -11.39 -5.89
CA THR A 108 7.28 -10.91 -7.28
C THR A 108 5.91 -11.20 -7.89
N GLY A 109 5.34 -10.22 -8.56
CA GLY A 109 4.04 -10.34 -9.22
C GLY A 109 3.42 -8.97 -9.46
N THR A 110 2.20 -8.96 -10.01
CA THR A 110 1.38 -7.76 -10.10
C THR A 110 0.22 -7.87 -9.13
N TYR A 111 0.09 -6.84 -8.31
CA TYR A 111 -0.98 -6.66 -7.34
C TYR A 111 -1.92 -5.60 -7.90
N SER A 112 -3.19 -5.92 -8.01
CA SER A 112 -4.17 -5.05 -8.63
C SER A 112 -5.43 -4.96 -7.79
N TRP A 113 -6.01 -3.76 -7.73
CA TRP A 113 -7.26 -3.47 -7.04
C TRP A 113 -8.19 -2.75 -8.00
N ARG A 114 -9.45 -3.17 -8.05
CA ARG A 114 -10.52 -2.43 -8.71
C ARG A 114 -11.32 -1.66 -7.69
N VAL A 115 -11.15 -0.34 -7.69
CA VAL A 115 -11.64 0.53 -6.62
C VAL A 115 -12.56 1.60 -7.19
N TYR A 116 -13.74 1.76 -6.61
CA TYR A 116 -14.58 2.92 -6.82
C TYR A 116 -14.16 4.00 -5.84
N VAL A 117 -13.79 5.15 -6.39
CA VAL A 117 -13.38 6.33 -5.64
C VAL A 117 -14.55 7.31 -5.64
N PRO A 118 -15.28 7.48 -4.53
CA PRO A 118 -16.43 8.38 -4.47
C PRO A 118 -15.99 9.84 -4.33
N GLU A 119 -16.98 10.73 -4.26
CA GLU A 119 -16.75 12.06 -3.69
C GLU A 119 -16.35 11.94 -2.21
N MET A 120 -15.37 12.74 -1.81
CA MET A 120 -14.88 12.86 -0.44
C MET A 120 -15.10 14.29 0.05
N GLY A 121 -15.19 14.47 1.37
CA GLY A 121 -15.35 15.81 1.95
C GLY A 121 -14.18 16.72 1.58
N VAL A 122 -14.49 17.98 1.28
CA VAL A 122 -13.49 19.01 0.98
C VAL A 122 -12.59 19.18 2.20
N GLY A 123 -11.29 18.95 2.03
CA GLY A 123 -10.29 19.07 3.10
C GLY A 123 -10.28 17.90 4.08
N ASP A 124 -11.13 16.88 3.90
CA ASP A 124 -11.20 15.75 4.83
C ASP A 124 -9.89 14.96 4.82
N CYS A 125 -9.33 14.74 6.01
CA CYS A 125 -8.25 13.81 6.29
C CYS A 125 -8.77 12.36 6.21
N ALA A 126 -9.29 11.95 5.05
CA ALA A 126 -9.74 10.60 4.74
C ALA A 126 -8.97 10.08 3.53
N SER A 127 -8.57 8.81 3.59
CA SER A 127 -7.78 8.12 2.59
C SER A 127 -8.41 6.79 2.22
N ILE A 128 -8.37 6.45 0.93
CA ILE A 128 -8.63 5.13 0.40
C ILE A 128 -7.27 4.48 0.12
N GLY A 129 -6.98 3.39 0.82
CA GLY A 129 -5.71 2.68 0.73
C GLY A 129 -5.80 1.39 -0.08
N ALA A 130 -4.85 1.21 -0.98
CA ALA A 130 -4.61 -0.04 -1.71
C ALA A 130 -3.10 -0.32 -1.71
N PHE A 131 -2.64 -1.17 -0.80
CA PHE A 131 -1.22 -1.20 -0.45
C PHE A 131 -0.69 -2.59 -0.11
N LEU A 132 0.64 -2.67 -0.12
CA LEU A 132 1.43 -3.85 0.21
C LEU A 132 2.22 -3.56 1.46
N TYR A 133 2.07 -4.40 2.48
CA TYR A 133 2.75 -4.19 3.77
C TYR A 133 3.49 -5.44 4.24
N ASN A 134 4.71 -5.26 4.72
CA ASN A 134 5.48 -6.26 5.44
C ASN A 134 5.83 -5.75 6.86
N ASP A 135 6.38 -4.55 6.94
CA ASP A 135 6.64 -3.77 8.16
C ASP A 135 6.68 -2.27 7.81
N ASP A 136 6.81 -1.41 8.82
CA ASP A 136 6.80 0.07 8.69
C ASP A 136 7.87 0.66 7.75
N THR A 137 8.89 -0.12 7.40
CA THR A 137 9.96 0.29 6.47
C THR A 137 9.88 -0.43 5.12
N HIS A 138 8.91 -1.34 4.97
CA HIS A 138 8.64 -2.16 3.80
C HIS A 138 7.15 -2.12 3.48
N GLU A 139 6.70 -0.93 3.08
CA GLU A 139 5.32 -0.63 2.70
C GLU A 139 5.29 0.12 1.36
N LEU A 140 4.37 -0.27 0.49
CA LEU A 140 4.17 0.28 -0.85
C LEU A 140 2.69 0.59 -1.08
N ASP A 141 2.38 1.87 -1.34
CA ASP A 141 1.01 2.36 -1.22
C ASP A 141 0.47 2.96 -2.51
N PHE A 142 -0.84 2.80 -2.68
CA PHE A 142 -1.70 3.88 -3.13
C PHE A 142 -2.46 4.44 -1.93
N GLU A 143 -2.39 5.76 -1.73
CA GLU A 143 -3.25 6.49 -0.79
C GLU A 143 -4.00 7.57 -1.56
N ILE A 144 -5.33 7.58 -1.49
CA ILE A 144 -6.19 8.50 -2.25
C ILE A 144 -7.05 9.31 -1.30
N GLY A 145 -6.92 10.63 -1.34
CA GLY A 145 -7.74 11.53 -0.53
C GLY A 145 -7.97 12.87 -1.20
N TYR A 146 -8.65 13.78 -0.51
CA TYR A 146 -8.90 15.12 -1.04
C TYR A 146 -7.59 15.87 -1.32
N GLY A 147 -6.55 15.65 -0.52
CA GLY A 147 -5.30 16.39 -0.56
C GLY A 147 -5.43 17.70 0.23
N ASN A 148 -4.40 18.01 1.02
CA ASN A 148 -4.32 19.32 1.67
C ASN A 148 -4.22 20.47 0.66
N GLU A 149 -4.49 21.69 1.12
CA GLU A 149 -4.51 22.86 0.24
C GLU A 149 -3.19 23.03 -0.54
N ALA A 150 -2.05 22.80 0.10
CA ALA A 150 -0.73 22.99 -0.50
C ALA A 150 -0.50 22.07 -1.72
N ILE A 151 -0.77 20.76 -1.58
CA ILE A 151 -0.57 19.82 -2.70
C ILE A 151 -1.58 20.06 -3.83
N ARG A 152 -2.80 20.49 -3.48
CA ARG A 152 -3.84 20.81 -4.47
C ARG A 152 -3.45 22.03 -5.30
N GLN A 153 -2.86 23.05 -4.66
CA GLN A 153 -2.30 24.21 -5.35
C GLN A 153 -1.10 23.82 -6.22
N GLU A 154 -0.16 23.02 -5.70
CA GLU A 154 1.01 22.54 -6.44
C GLU A 154 0.64 21.81 -7.73
N LEU A 155 -0.38 20.94 -7.66
CA LEU A 155 -0.83 20.14 -8.81
C LEU A 155 -1.90 20.82 -9.67
N ASN A 156 -2.32 22.04 -9.29
CA ASN A 156 -3.46 22.74 -9.89
C ASN A 156 -4.69 21.82 -10.00
N ALA A 157 -5.09 21.25 -8.87
CA ALA A 157 -6.18 20.27 -8.79
C ALA A 157 -7.55 20.94 -8.88
N ALA A 158 -8.37 20.47 -9.82
CA ALA A 158 -9.76 20.89 -9.95
C ALA A 158 -10.61 20.38 -8.77
N SER A 159 -11.75 21.01 -8.50
CA SER A 159 -12.62 20.66 -7.36
C SER A 159 -13.15 19.22 -7.40
N ASP A 160 -13.25 18.62 -8.59
CA ASP A 160 -13.67 17.24 -8.81
C ASP A 160 -12.49 16.24 -8.89
N GLU A 161 -11.27 16.71 -8.66
CA GLU A 161 -10.06 15.89 -8.60
C GLU A 161 -9.67 15.60 -7.15
N LEU A 162 -9.22 14.38 -6.91
CA LEU A 162 -8.55 13.91 -5.69
C LEU A 162 -7.06 13.70 -5.97
N ILE A 163 -6.28 13.60 -4.90
CA ILE A 163 -4.84 13.35 -4.99
C ILE A 163 -4.57 11.90 -4.63
N VAL A 164 -3.88 11.20 -5.52
CA VAL A 164 -3.35 9.87 -5.28
C VAL A 164 -1.85 9.95 -5.04
N TYR A 165 -1.39 9.33 -3.96
CA TYR A 165 0.01 9.17 -3.58
C TYR A 165 0.43 7.75 -3.90
N MET A 166 1.56 7.61 -4.60
CA MET A 166 2.21 6.33 -4.90
C MET A 166 3.54 6.30 -4.15
N THR A 167 3.55 5.57 -3.04
CA THR A 167 4.58 5.71 -2.02
C THR A 167 5.32 4.42 -1.76
N SER A 168 6.62 4.54 -1.50
CA SER A 168 7.42 3.57 -0.77
C SER A 168 7.80 4.23 0.54
N GLN A 169 7.30 3.73 1.68
CA GLN A 169 7.50 4.38 2.99
C GLN A 169 8.97 4.36 3.43
N GLY A 170 9.72 3.35 2.98
CA GLY A 170 11.12 3.18 3.34
C GLY A 170 11.91 2.37 2.32
N ASN A 171 13.22 2.32 2.53
CA ASN A 171 14.14 1.41 1.83
C ASN A 171 14.06 1.39 0.27
N PRO A 172 14.12 2.55 -0.42
CA PRO A 172 14.20 3.92 0.11
C PRO A 172 12.82 4.59 0.16
N PHE A 173 12.70 5.65 0.96
CA PHE A 173 11.53 6.52 0.87
C PHE A 173 11.40 7.12 -0.54
N TYR A 174 10.19 7.11 -1.06
CA TYR A 174 9.83 7.72 -2.33
C TYR A 174 8.32 7.96 -2.36
N SER A 175 7.87 9.12 -2.84
CA SER A 175 6.44 9.39 -3.06
C SER A 175 6.27 10.16 -4.36
N PHE A 176 5.25 9.79 -5.14
CA PHE A 176 4.82 10.49 -6.34
C PHE A 176 3.33 10.79 -6.24
N GLN A 177 2.94 12.02 -6.55
CA GLN A 177 1.54 12.45 -6.49
C GLN A 177 0.97 12.64 -7.89
N HIS A 178 -0.28 12.24 -8.06
CA HIS A 178 -1.03 12.43 -9.29
C HIS A 178 -2.48 12.81 -9.00
N LYS A 179 -3.15 13.39 -10.00
CA LYS A 179 -4.56 13.78 -9.89
C LYS A 179 -5.43 12.72 -10.52
N ILE A 180 -6.54 12.41 -9.86
CA ILE A 180 -7.58 11.52 -10.40
C ILE A 180 -8.95 12.16 -10.20
N LYS A 181 -9.94 11.82 -11.02
CA LYS A 181 -11.31 12.32 -10.87
C LYS A 181 -12.07 11.43 -9.89
N ARG A 182 -12.90 12.04 -9.05
CA ARG A 182 -13.81 11.33 -8.15
C ARG A 182 -15.02 10.76 -8.88
N ALA A 183 -15.81 9.95 -8.17
CA ALA A 183 -17.04 9.30 -8.62
C ALA A 183 -16.87 8.32 -9.80
N GLN A 184 -15.76 7.58 -9.83
CA GLN A 184 -15.54 6.55 -10.86
C GLN A 184 -14.66 5.39 -10.39
N TRP A 185 -14.64 4.34 -11.21
CA TRP A 185 -13.85 3.14 -11.00
C TRP A 185 -12.45 3.27 -11.59
N TYR A 186 -11.46 2.80 -10.84
CA TYR A 186 -10.07 2.72 -11.24
C TYR A 186 -9.53 1.30 -11.05
N THR A 187 -8.63 0.89 -11.94
CA THR A 187 -7.74 -0.24 -11.69
C THR A 187 -6.38 0.28 -11.25
N LEU A 188 -6.09 0.14 -9.95
CA LEU A 188 -4.79 0.47 -9.35
C LEU A 188 -3.90 -0.76 -9.44
N SER A 189 -2.61 -0.60 -9.73
CA SER A 189 -1.69 -1.74 -9.75
C SER A 189 -0.27 -1.40 -9.33
N ILE A 190 0.34 -2.30 -8.55
CA ILE A 190 1.76 -2.31 -8.22
C ILE A 190 2.36 -3.57 -8.81
N THR A 191 3.31 -3.44 -9.73
CA THR A 191 4.10 -4.58 -10.23
C THR A 191 5.44 -4.61 -9.51
N LEU A 192 5.79 -5.75 -8.92
CA LEU A 192 7.11 -6.03 -8.34
C LEU A 192 7.88 -6.98 -9.23
N ALA A 193 8.87 -6.48 -9.97
CA ALA A 193 9.82 -7.27 -10.76
C ALA A 193 11.20 -7.30 -10.08
N LEU A 194 12.05 -8.28 -10.42
CA LEU A 194 13.43 -8.31 -9.93
C LEU A 194 14.39 -7.74 -10.97
N ASN A 195 15.29 -6.86 -10.54
CA ASN A 195 16.44 -6.47 -11.34
C ASN A 195 17.57 -7.53 -11.30
N ASN A 196 18.67 -7.27 -12.01
CA ASN A 196 19.84 -8.15 -12.05
C ASN A 196 20.52 -8.36 -10.68
N LYS A 197 20.35 -7.43 -9.74
CA LYS A 197 20.82 -7.51 -8.34
C LYS A 197 19.81 -8.16 -7.40
N LYS A 198 18.75 -8.77 -7.94
CA LYS A 198 17.66 -9.41 -7.17
C LYS A 198 16.96 -8.46 -6.19
N LYS A 199 16.93 -7.17 -6.53
CA LYS A 199 16.13 -6.17 -5.81
C LYS A 199 14.84 -5.90 -6.56
N TYR A 200 13.80 -5.57 -5.81
CA TYR A 200 12.52 -5.20 -6.38
C TYR A 200 12.62 -3.90 -7.18
N VAL A 201 11.94 -3.89 -8.31
CA VAL A 201 11.56 -2.72 -9.07
C VAL A 201 10.04 -2.65 -8.97
N ALA A 202 9.55 -1.68 -8.20
CA ALA A 202 8.14 -1.42 -8.02
C ALA A 202 7.66 -0.43 -9.10
N THR A 203 6.59 -0.78 -9.81
CA THR A 203 5.96 0.05 -10.84
C THR A 203 4.50 0.26 -10.50
N TRP A 204 4.10 1.52 -10.32
CA TRP A 204 2.70 1.90 -10.05
C TRP A 204 1.99 2.26 -11.34
N LYS A 205 0.76 1.77 -11.49
CA LYS A 205 -0.12 2.03 -12.63
C LYS A 205 -1.53 2.37 -12.17
N ILE A 206 -2.19 3.22 -12.97
CA ILE A 206 -3.64 3.46 -12.89
C ILE A 206 -4.20 3.23 -14.29
N ASP A 207 -5.23 2.39 -14.41
CA ASP A 207 -5.88 2.04 -15.69
C ASP A 207 -4.88 1.66 -16.80
N ASN A 208 -3.92 0.79 -16.43
CA ASN A 208 -2.81 0.32 -17.26
C ASN A 208 -1.76 1.38 -17.67
N GLN A 209 -1.96 2.65 -17.32
CA GLN A 209 -0.95 3.69 -17.52
C GLN A 209 0.10 3.63 -16.41
N ILE A 210 1.37 3.48 -16.77
CA ILE A 210 2.49 3.61 -15.83
C ILE A 210 2.63 5.07 -15.43
N LEU A 211 2.58 5.33 -14.13
CA LEU A 211 2.79 6.68 -13.58
C LEU A 211 4.20 6.84 -13.00
N THR A 212 4.66 5.86 -12.24
CA THR A 212 6.00 5.91 -11.66
C THR A 212 6.62 4.53 -11.46
N THR A 213 7.93 4.50 -11.27
CA THR A 213 8.72 3.30 -10.97
C THR A 213 9.86 3.63 -10.03
N LYS A 214 10.12 2.74 -9.06
CA LYS A 214 11.21 2.86 -8.10
C LYS A 214 11.93 1.53 -7.90
N THR A 215 13.27 1.55 -7.93
CA THR A 215 14.07 0.42 -7.46
C THR A 215 14.22 0.51 -5.94
N LEU A 216 13.90 -0.59 -5.26
CA LEU A 216 13.95 -0.74 -3.81
C LEU A 216 15.30 -1.36 -3.38
N THR A 217 15.65 -1.30 -2.09
CA THR A 217 16.90 -1.88 -1.56
C THR A 217 16.76 -3.34 -1.14
N TYR A 218 15.57 -3.91 -1.23
CA TYR A 218 15.22 -5.28 -0.83
C TYR A 218 14.58 -6.06 -2.00
N GLY A 219 14.34 -7.36 -1.79
CA GLY A 219 13.88 -8.31 -2.82
C GLY A 219 13.02 -9.40 -2.19
N THR A 220 12.98 -10.60 -2.78
CA THR A 220 12.05 -11.70 -2.41
C THR A 220 12.12 -12.24 -0.99
N GLN A 221 13.10 -11.82 -0.20
CA GLN A 221 13.12 -12.11 1.25
C GLN A 221 12.04 -11.31 1.99
N THR A 222 11.63 -10.17 1.44
CA THR A 222 10.51 -9.36 1.92
C THR A 222 9.26 -9.79 1.14
N LYS A 223 8.27 -10.34 1.85
CA LYS A 223 6.98 -10.75 1.26
C LYS A 223 5.87 -9.91 1.83
N PHE A 224 4.92 -9.54 0.99
CA PHE A 224 3.88 -8.59 1.35
C PHE A 224 2.55 -9.25 1.60
N LYS A 225 1.86 -8.74 2.61
CA LYS A 225 0.42 -8.84 2.76
C LYS A 225 -0.23 -7.79 1.85
N ILE A 226 -1.38 -8.11 1.28
CA ILE A 226 -2.17 -7.21 0.43
C ILE A 226 -3.25 -6.59 1.29
N PHE A 227 -3.41 -5.27 1.23
CA PHE A 227 -4.38 -4.54 2.04
C PHE A 227 -5.41 -3.79 1.19
N CYS A 228 -6.60 -3.65 1.76
CA CYS A 228 -7.61 -2.67 1.39
C CYS A 228 -7.94 -1.86 2.64
N SER A 229 -8.05 -0.54 2.52
CA SER A 229 -8.43 0.31 3.65
C SER A 229 -9.23 1.54 3.26
N VAL A 230 -9.97 2.05 4.24
CA VAL A 230 -10.43 3.45 4.29
C VAL A 230 -10.04 3.97 5.67
N GLU A 231 -9.27 5.03 5.72
CA GLU A 231 -8.61 5.51 6.93
C GLU A 231 -8.70 7.01 7.05
N ASN A 232 -8.89 7.51 8.27
CA ASN A 232 -8.72 8.93 8.53
C ASN A 232 -7.25 9.19 8.88
N LEU A 233 -6.51 9.89 8.01
CA LEU A 233 -5.06 10.10 8.10
C LEU A 233 -4.73 11.58 8.03
N SER A 234 -4.02 12.08 9.04
CA SER A 234 -3.78 13.53 9.21
C SER A 234 -2.98 14.19 8.08
N PHE A 235 -2.22 13.44 7.30
CA PHE A 235 -1.38 14.02 6.23
C PHE A 235 -2.16 14.31 4.94
N ILE A 236 -3.31 13.65 4.71
CA ILE A 236 -3.95 13.60 3.40
C ILE A 236 -4.99 14.71 3.17
N GLY A 237 -5.32 15.48 4.20
CA GLY A 237 -6.27 16.59 4.16
C GLY A 237 -5.86 17.70 5.12
N ASP A 238 -6.79 18.63 5.35
CA ASP A 238 -6.58 19.83 6.16
C ASP A 238 -7.26 19.73 7.54
N HIS A 239 -8.29 18.88 7.68
CA HIS A 239 -9.02 18.71 8.93
C HIS A 239 -9.59 17.30 9.10
N ILE A 240 -9.93 16.95 10.35
CA ILE A 240 -10.66 15.70 10.64
C ILE A 240 -11.94 15.63 9.79
N PRO A 241 -12.31 14.46 9.26
CA PRO A 241 -13.51 14.34 8.44
C PRO A 241 -14.77 14.75 9.18
N THR A 242 -15.60 15.58 8.57
CA THR A 242 -16.90 16.00 9.15
C THR A 242 -18.07 15.16 8.64
N THR A 243 -17.80 14.29 7.65
CA THR A 243 -18.76 13.37 7.06
C THR A 243 -18.17 11.97 6.98
N GLN A 244 -19.02 10.96 6.77
CA GLN A 244 -18.56 9.60 6.54
C GLN A 244 -17.92 9.49 5.15
N ASN A 245 -16.69 8.99 5.07
CA ASN A 245 -16.01 8.69 3.80
C ASN A 245 -16.01 7.17 3.57
N TYR A 246 -16.04 6.75 2.31
CA TYR A 246 -16.11 5.32 1.97
C TYR A 246 -15.35 5.01 0.68
N ALA A 247 -15.17 3.72 0.41
CA ALA A 247 -14.74 3.20 -0.87
C ALA A 247 -15.41 1.86 -1.15
N LEU A 248 -15.44 1.47 -2.43
CA LEU A 248 -15.87 0.13 -2.84
C LEU A 248 -14.71 -0.56 -3.55
N PHE A 249 -14.45 -1.81 -3.21
CA PHE A 249 -13.50 -2.68 -3.89
C PHE A 249 -14.29 -3.79 -4.59
N ASP A 250 -14.19 -3.86 -5.91
CA ASP A 250 -14.87 -4.89 -6.72
C ASP A 250 -14.07 -6.18 -6.71
N TRP A 251 -12.76 -6.07 -6.95
CA TRP A 251 -11.87 -7.20 -6.83
C TRP A 251 -10.46 -6.78 -6.45
N VAL A 252 -9.74 -7.75 -5.89
CA VAL A 252 -8.28 -7.71 -5.74
C VAL A 252 -7.70 -8.89 -6.51
N GLU A 253 -6.54 -8.69 -7.11
CA GLU A 253 -5.87 -9.70 -7.92
C GLU A 253 -4.37 -9.72 -7.66
N PHE A 254 -3.80 -10.92 -7.61
CA PHE A 254 -2.37 -11.18 -7.65
C PHE A 254 -2.03 -12.09 -8.84
N LYS A 255 -1.06 -11.67 -9.66
CA LYS A 255 -0.60 -12.35 -10.88
C LYS A 255 0.91 -12.59 -10.89
#